data_AF-A0A4D4LQX0-F1
#
_entry.id   AF-A0A4D4LQX0-F1
#
_cell.length_a   1.000
_cell.length_b   1.000
_cell.length_c   1.000
_cell.angle_alpha   90.00
_cell.angle_beta   90.00
_cell.angle_gamma   90.00
#
_symmetry.space_group_name_H-M   'P 1'
#
loop_
_entity.id
_entity.type
_entity.pdbx_description
1 polymer ?
#
loop_
_entity_poly.entity_id
_entity_poly.type
_entity_poly.pdbx_seq_one_letter_code
_entity_poly.pdbx_strand_id
1 'polypeptide(L)'
;MTIPSTFRSETALAAAVDAAFAEALAQELEAVLAEEPASPRPFDLPDTETLIVQSGIITGPCPPDPHIPSPAAQIAKHTAQTGGRLALRAAWWLLRHTTLLTTAAVVGILRLGWHIIANPKTPQALPQSAPVTPSEFLEATSRHITEHGWTQHVLEDDRGVCVLGAERALIRSGTGTRRTARQANTHIRQITGALTIPAWNDRLARREDQIHAALLAAAARARAAGE
;
A
#
# COMPACT_ATOMS: atom_id res chain seq x y z
N MET A 1 30.91 36.74 4.96
CA MET A 1 29.97 37.26 3.95
C MET A 1 28.77 36.31 3.93
N THR A 2 27.68 36.68 4.58
CA THR A 2 26.49 35.83 4.75
C THR A 2 25.53 36.07 3.57
N ILE A 3 25.31 35.06 2.74
CA ILE A 3 24.35 35.14 1.64
C ILE A 3 22.93 35.17 2.24
N PRO A 4 22.08 36.17 1.90
CA PRO A 4 20.70 36.25 2.37
C PRO A 4 19.91 35.00 2.03
N SER A 5 19.04 34.57 2.94
CA SER A 5 18.26 33.32 2.79
C SER A 5 17.31 33.31 1.59
N THR A 6 16.97 34.47 1.03
CA THR A 6 16.13 34.63 -0.17
C THR A 6 16.78 34.07 -1.44
N PHE A 7 18.11 33.90 -1.48
CA PHE A 7 18.83 33.29 -2.60
C PHE A 7 19.00 31.76 -2.48
N ARG A 8 18.44 31.14 -1.43
CA ARG A 8 18.64 29.68 -1.19
C ARG A 8 17.59 28.80 -1.86
N SER A 9 16.48 29.35 -2.35
CA SER A 9 15.52 28.62 -3.18
C SER A 9 15.03 29.46 -4.35
N GLU A 10 14.86 28.85 -5.52
CA GLU A 10 14.31 29.51 -6.72
C GLU A 10 12.92 30.09 -6.45
N THR A 11 12.12 29.42 -5.62
CA THR A 11 10.79 29.89 -5.21
C THR A 11 10.84 31.15 -4.34
N ALA A 12 11.81 31.27 -3.44
CA ALA A 12 11.97 32.46 -2.62
C ALA A 12 12.52 33.64 -3.44
N LEU A 13 13.36 33.36 -4.44
CA LEU A 13 13.87 34.37 -5.37
C LEU A 13 12.75 34.89 -6.28
N ALA A 14 11.93 34.01 -6.86
CA ALA A 14 10.80 34.41 -7.69
C ALA A 14 9.80 35.29 -6.90
N ALA A 15 9.44 34.87 -5.68
CA ALA A 15 8.55 35.66 -4.83
C ALA A 15 9.14 37.04 -4.45
N ALA A 16 10.46 37.12 -4.24
CA ALA A 16 11.12 38.39 -3.95
C ALA A 16 11.17 39.33 -5.16
N VAL A 17 11.37 38.79 -6.37
CA VAL A 17 11.35 39.55 -7.62
C VAL A 17 9.95 40.08 -7.90
N ASP A 18 8.92 39.24 -7.79
CA ASP A 18 7.52 39.65 -8.00
C ASP A 18 7.10 40.76 -7.03
N ALA A 19 7.51 40.65 -5.75
CA ALA A 19 7.25 41.69 -4.76
C ALA A 19 7.95 43.01 -5.09
N ALA A 20 9.21 42.96 -5.56
CA ALA A 20 9.95 44.16 -5.96
C ALA A 20 9.33 44.84 -7.20
N PHE A 21 8.87 44.05 -8.17
CA PHE A 21 8.18 44.58 -9.35
C PHE A 21 6.83 45.18 -8.99
N ALA A 22 6.05 44.53 -8.13
CA ALA A 22 4.76 45.05 -7.69
C ALA A 22 4.90 46.40 -6.96
N GLU A 23 5.91 46.54 -6.11
CA GLU A 23 6.20 47.78 -5.39
C GLU A 23 6.64 48.90 -6.35
N ALA A 24 7.54 48.59 -7.30
CA ALA A 24 7.98 49.56 -8.30
C ALA A 24 6.82 50.05 -9.19
N LEU A 25 5.95 49.13 -9.62
CA LEU A 25 4.76 49.47 -10.40
C LEU A 25 3.79 50.34 -9.59
N ALA A 26 3.57 50.02 -8.32
CA ALA A 26 2.71 50.81 -7.44
C ALA A 26 3.23 52.24 -7.28
N GLN A 27 4.55 52.42 -7.13
CA GLN A 27 5.19 53.73 -7.04
C GLN A 27 5.09 54.54 -8.34
N GLU A 28 5.27 53.91 -9.51
CA GLU A 28 5.06 54.57 -10.80
C GLU A 28 3.61 55.00 -10.98
N LEU A 29 2.66 54.16 -10.59
CA LEU A 29 1.23 54.47 -10.71
C LEU A 29 0.82 55.61 -9.76
N GLU A 30 1.35 55.62 -8.53
CA GLU A 30 1.13 56.70 -7.57
C GLU A 30 1.75 58.02 -8.06
N ALA A 31 2.93 57.98 -8.68
CA ALA A 31 3.55 59.15 -9.30
C ALA A 31 2.71 59.69 -10.47
N VAL A 32 2.21 58.82 -11.36
CA VAL A 32 1.34 59.20 -12.48
C VAL A 32 -0.01 59.75 -12.00
N LEU A 33 -0.55 59.23 -10.90
CA LEU A 33 -1.80 59.72 -10.31
C LEU A 33 -1.62 61.02 -9.52
N ALA A 34 -0.42 61.27 -8.98
CA ALA A 34 -0.09 62.51 -8.28
C ALA A 34 0.19 63.67 -9.24
N GLU A 35 0.57 63.39 -10.49
CA GLU A 35 0.56 64.39 -11.55
C GLU A 35 -0.88 64.86 -11.79
N GLU A 36 -1.15 66.13 -11.50
CA GLU A 36 -2.43 66.77 -11.82
C GLU A 36 -2.77 66.47 -13.28
N PRO A 37 -3.99 65.99 -13.59
CA PRO A 37 -4.33 65.57 -14.95
C PRO A 37 -4.13 66.76 -15.89
N ALA A 38 -3.07 66.72 -16.68
CA ALA A 38 -2.86 67.66 -17.76
C ALA A 38 -4.16 67.68 -18.57
N SER A 39 -4.72 68.88 -18.75
CA SER A 39 -6.06 69.06 -19.33
C SER A 39 -6.26 68.11 -20.51
N PRO A 40 -7.37 67.34 -20.56
CA PRO A 40 -7.56 66.26 -21.50
C PRO A 40 -7.32 66.78 -22.90
N ARG A 41 -6.17 66.43 -23.49
CA ARG A 41 -5.94 66.67 -24.91
C ARG A 41 -6.85 65.70 -25.64
N PRO A 42 -7.70 66.18 -26.56
CA PRO A 42 -8.49 65.28 -27.39
C PRO A 42 -7.51 64.37 -28.13
N PHE A 43 -7.52 63.10 -27.76
CA PHE A 43 -6.73 62.07 -28.41
C PHE A 43 -7.55 61.56 -29.59
N ASP A 44 -7.28 62.12 -30.76
CA ASP A 44 -7.85 61.61 -32.02
C ASP A 44 -7.13 60.31 -32.36
N LEU A 45 -7.78 59.19 -32.09
CA LEU A 45 -7.32 57.88 -32.56
C LEU A 45 -7.38 57.90 -34.09
N PRO A 46 -6.26 57.68 -34.81
CA PRO A 46 -6.32 57.53 -36.25
C PRO A 46 -7.22 56.36 -36.60
N ASP A 47 -7.97 56.50 -37.70
CA ASP A 47 -8.86 55.44 -38.17
C ASP A 47 -8.08 54.14 -38.39
N THR A 48 -8.75 53.01 -38.16
CA THR A 48 -8.19 51.67 -38.21
C THR A 48 -7.47 51.41 -39.53
N GLU A 49 -8.01 51.94 -40.63
CA GLU A 49 -7.43 51.80 -41.97
C GLU A 49 -6.09 52.56 -42.10
N THR A 50 -5.97 53.71 -41.44
CA THR A 50 -4.74 54.50 -41.39
C THR A 50 -3.64 53.79 -40.61
N LEU A 51 -4.00 53.12 -39.51
CA LEU A 51 -3.08 52.30 -38.72
C LEU A 51 -2.59 51.07 -39.51
N ILE A 52 -3.47 50.43 -40.29
CA ILE A 52 -3.11 49.29 -41.16
C ILE A 52 -2.12 49.72 -42.25
N VAL A 53 -2.33 50.90 -42.85
CA VAL A 53 -1.42 51.43 -43.89
C VAL A 53 -0.09 51.90 -43.28
N GLN A 54 -0.10 52.64 -42.16
CA GLN A 54 1.13 53.11 -41.51
C GLN A 54 2.01 51.98 -41.00
N SER A 55 1.41 50.86 -40.57
CA SER A 55 2.15 49.69 -40.09
C SER A 55 2.78 48.86 -41.22
N GLY A 56 2.53 49.20 -42.49
CA GLY A 56 3.10 48.49 -43.64
C GLY A 56 2.69 47.02 -43.71
N ILE A 57 1.53 46.68 -43.12
CA ILE A 57 1.02 45.30 -43.12
C ILE A 57 0.54 44.98 -44.53
N ILE A 58 1.44 44.40 -45.33
CA ILE A 58 1.10 43.80 -46.62
C ILE A 58 0.23 42.58 -46.31
N THR A 59 -1.08 42.69 -46.54
CA THR A 59 -2.04 41.59 -46.39
C THR A 59 -1.93 40.62 -47.57
N GLY A 60 -0.79 39.94 -47.67
CA GLY A 60 -0.60 38.75 -48.51
C GLY A 60 -0.47 37.51 -47.62
N PRO A 61 -0.73 36.29 -48.12
CA PRO A 61 -0.40 35.08 -47.38
C PRO A 61 1.10 35.10 -47.07
N CYS A 62 1.42 35.15 -45.77
CA CYS A 62 2.81 35.17 -45.31
C CYS A 62 3.56 33.97 -45.93
N PRO A 63 4.72 34.16 -46.57
CA PRO A 63 5.50 33.05 -47.08
C PRO A 63 5.81 32.10 -45.92
N PRO A 64 5.74 30.76 -46.15
CA PRO A 64 6.01 29.79 -45.10
C PRO A 64 7.44 29.99 -44.59
N ASP A 65 7.56 30.27 -43.29
CA ASP A 65 8.84 30.50 -42.63
C ASP A 65 9.70 29.22 -42.73
N PRO A 66 10.91 29.29 -43.33
CA PRO A 66 11.80 28.13 -43.49
C PRO A 66 12.27 27.55 -42.14
N HIS A 67 12.10 28.27 -41.04
CA HIS A 67 12.46 27.80 -39.70
C HIS A 67 11.32 27.07 -38.99
N ILE A 68 10.09 27.12 -39.52
CA ILE A 68 8.95 26.39 -38.94
C ILE A 68 8.90 24.99 -39.56
N PRO A 69 9.17 23.93 -38.78
CA PRO A 69 9.12 22.58 -39.30
C PRO A 69 7.71 22.27 -39.81
N SER A 70 7.63 21.64 -40.98
CA SER A 70 6.36 21.32 -41.63
C SER A 70 5.44 20.55 -40.67
N PRO A 71 4.11 20.69 -40.79
CA PRO A 71 3.16 19.96 -39.95
C PRO A 71 3.42 18.44 -39.93
N ALA A 72 3.86 17.87 -41.05
CA ALA A 72 4.24 16.46 -41.14
C ALA A 72 5.48 16.13 -40.27
N ALA A 73 6.49 16.99 -40.24
CA ALA A 73 7.66 16.82 -39.40
C ALA A 73 7.33 16.96 -37.91
N GLN A 74 6.39 17.84 -37.55
CA GLN A 74 5.92 17.98 -36.17
C GLN A 74 5.15 16.73 -35.71
N ILE A 75 4.28 16.17 -36.55
CA ILE A 75 3.55 14.92 -36.26
C ILE A 75 4.52 13.75 -36.05
N ALA A 76 5.52 13.60 -36.92
CA ALA A 76 6.53 12.54 -36.80
C ALA A 76 7.38 12.67 -35.50
N LYS A 77 7.73 13.89 -35.11
CA LYS A 77 8.45 14.14 -33.86
C LYS A 77 7.59 13.81 -32.64
N HIS A 78 6.30 14.14 -32.68
CA HIS A 78 5.37 13.89 -31.58
C HIS A 78 5.09 12.39 -31.40
N THR A 79 4.93 11.64 -32.50
CA THR A 79 4.73 10.18 -32.44
C THR A 79 5.97 9.45 -31.93
N ALA A 80 7.17 9.86 -32.35
CA ALA A 80 8.43 9.31 -31.85
C ALA A 80 8.63 9.57 -30.34
N GLN A 81 8.33 10.78 -29.86
CA GLN A 81 8.46 11.12 -28.44
C GLN A 81 7.41 10.40 -27.57
N THR A 82 6.19 10.24 -28.08
CA THR A 82 5.11 9.59 -27.32
C THR A 82 5.32 8.06 -27.25
N GLY A 83 5.74 7.45 -28.37
CA GLY A 83 6.05 6.02 -28.43
C GLY A 83 7.23 5.63 -27.52
N GLY A 84 8.29 6.44 -27.50
CA GLY A 84 9.46 6.18 -26.63
C GLY A 84 9.13 6.20 -25.14
N ARG A 85 8.26 7.12 -24.69
CA ARG A 85 7.87 7.21 -23.28
C ARG A 85 7.02 6.01 -22.83
N LEU A 86 6.14 5.52 -23.68
CA LEU A 86 5.33 4.33 -23.37
C LEU A 86 6.19 3.06 -23.33
N ALA A 87 7.12 2.91 -24.27
CA ALA A 87 8.05 1.78 -24.29
C ALA A 87 8.94 1.75 -23.02
N LEU A 88 9.48 2.90 -22.61
CA LEU A 88 10.27 3.01 -21.38
C LEU A 88 9.43 2.68 -20.12
N ARG A 89 8.19 3.15 -20.05
CA ARG A 89 7.28 2.83 -18.93
C ARG A 89 6.95 1.35 -18.87
N ALA A 90 6.67 0.72 -20.01
CA ALA A 90 6.39 -0.71 -20.09
C ALA A 90 7.62 -1.55 -19.70
N ALA A 91 8.81 -1.19 -20.19
CA ALA A 91 10.06 -1.85 -19.83
C ALA A 91 10.36 -1.72 -18.33
N TRP A 92 10.18 -0.52 -17.76
CA TRP A 92 10.36 -0.30 -16.33
C TRP A 92 9.35 -1.07 -15.48
N TRP A 93 8.08 -1.12 -15.91
CA TRP A 93 7.04 -1.89 -15.26
C TRP A 93 7.37 -3.39 -15.25
N LEU A 94 7.79 -3.96 -16.39
CA LEU A 94 8.21 -5.36 -16.51
C LEU A 94 9.40 -5.66 -15.60
N LEU A 95 10.44 -4.82 -15.61
CA LEU A 95 11.62 -4.98 -14.77
C LEU A 95 11.28 -4.97 -13.28
N ARG A 96 10.38 -4.08 -12.86
CA ARG A 96 9.92 -3.99 -11.47
C ARG A 96 9.18 -5.27 -11.05
N HIS A 97 8.29 -5.79 -11.88
CA HIS A 97 7.51 -6.98 -11.55
C HIS A 97 8.35 -8.26 -11.57
N THR A 98 9.29 -8.41 -12.50
CA THR A 98 10.21 -9.57 -12.52
C THR A 98 11.11 -9.57 -11.29
N THR A 99 11.60 -8.41 -10.86
CA THR A 99 12.42 -8.28 -9.63
C THR A 99 11.63 -8.65 -8.38
N LEU A 100 10.35 -8.23 -8.27
CA LEU A 100 9.50 -8.59 -7.12
C LEU A 100 9.21 -10.09 -7.06
N LEU A 101 8.87 -10.71 -8.20
CA LEU A 101 8.56 -12.14 -8.27
C LEU A 101 9.78 -13.00 -7.94
N THR A 102 10.95 -12.66 -8.49
CA THR A 102 12.20 -13.39 -8.20
C THR A 102 12.59 -13.27 -6.74
N THR A 103 12.49 -12.09 -6.15
CA THR A 103 12.78 -11.88 -4.72
C THR A 103 11.84 -12.68 -3.82
N ALA A 104 10.54 -12.67 -4.10
CA ALA A 104 9.55 -13.44 -3.35
C ALA A 104 9.81 -14.97 -3.43
N ALA A 105 10.17 -15.47 -4.61
CA ALA A 105 10.50 -16.88 -4.82
C ALA A 105 11.76 -17.29 -4.02
N VAL A 106 12.83 -16.50 -4.07
CA VAL A 106 14.07 -16.75 -3.32
C VAL A 106 13.81 -16.79 -1.82
N VAL A 107 13.07 -15.82 -1.27
CA VAL A 107 12.71 -15.78 0.16
C VAL A 107 11.87 -16.99 0.55
N GLY A 108 10.92 -17.40 -0.28
CA GLY A 108 10.10 -18.59 -0.06
C GLY A 108 10.93 -19.87 0.00
N ILE A 109 11.87 -20.06 -0.93
CA ILE A 109 12.78 -21.21 -0.98
C ILE A 109 13.68 -21.23 0.26
N LEU A 110 14.27 -20.09 0.64
CA LEU A 110 15.12 -19.99 1.82
C LEU A 110 14.37 -20.33 3.11
N ARG A 111 13.13 -19.84 3.27
CA ARG A 111 12.29 -20.18 4.43
C ARG A 111 11.96 -21.67 4.49
N LEU A 112 11.65 -22.28 3.33
CA LEU A 112 11.36 -23.71 3.26
C LEU A 112 12.60 -24.54 3.61
N GLY A 113 13.76 -24.20 3.05
CA GLY A 113 15.03 -24.85 3.35
C GLY A 113 15.39 -24.74 4.84
N TRP A 114 15.21 -23.54 5.43
CA TRP A 114 15.42 -23.32 6.85
C TRP A 114 14.50 -24.20 7.71
N HIS A 115 13.22 -24.31 7.38
CA HIS A 115 12.30 -25.17 8.13
C HIS A 115 12.67 -26.66 8.09
N ILE A 116 13.25 -27.13 6.99
CA ILE A 116 13.72 -28.52 6.86
C ILE A 116 14.97 -28.76 7.72
N ILE A 117 15.92 -27.82 7.71
CA ILE A 117 17.18 -27.94 8.46
C ILE A 117 16.95 -27.73 9.97
N ALA A 118 16.16 -26.73 10.35
CA ALA A 118 15.99 -26.32 11.75
C ALA A 118 14.99 -27.18 12.54
N ASN A 119 14.14 -27.97 11.88
CA ASN A 119 13.32 -28.99 12.52
C ASN A 119 13.74 -30.39 12.03
N PRO A 120 14.93 -30.88 12.41
CA PRO A 120 15.19 -32.30 12.25
C PRO A 120 14.06 -33.03 13.00
N LYS A 121 13.35 -33.94 12.31
CA LYS A 121 12.38 -34.81 12.97
C LYS A 121 13.14 -35.62 14.00
N THR A 122 13.15 -35.19 15.25
CA THR A 122 13.61 -36.04 16.35
C THR A 122 12.56 -37.15 16.50
N PRO A 123 12.88 -38.41 16.21
CA PRO A 123 11.99 -39.52 16.54
C PRO A 123 12.17 -39.77 18.04
N GLN A 124 11.54 -38.94 18.87
CA GLN A 124 11.45 -39.24 20.29
C GLN A 124 10.20 -40.10 20.47
N ALA A 125 10.41 -41.42 20.52
CA ALA A 125 9.40 -42.37 20.94
C ALA A 125 9.16 -42.16 22.44
N LEU A 126 8.29 -41.20 22.77
CA LEU A 126 7.70 -41.12 24.09
C LEU A 126 6.82 -42.36 24.30
N PRO A 127 6.74 -42.90 25.53
CA PRO A 127 5.87 -44.01 25.86
C PRO A 127 4.45 -43.69 25.40
N GLN A 128 3.85 -44.61 24.64
CA GLN A 128 2.49 -44.46 24.12
C GLN A 128 1.52 -44.45 25.31
N SER A 129 1.23 -43.26 25.83
CA SER A 129 0.00 -43.01 26.57
C SER A 129 -1.18 -43.44 25.70
N ALA A 130 -2.21 -44.00 26.33
CA ALA A 130 -3.42 -44.44 25.64
C ALA A 130 -3.90 -43.38 24.64
N PRO A 131 -4.42 -43.78 23.46
CA PRO A 131 -4.82 -42.84 22.43
C PRO A 131 -5.86 -41.86 22.98
N VAL A 132 -5.48 -40.58 23.07
CA VAL A 132 -6.35 -39.52 23.56
C VAL A 132 -7.50 -39.31 22.58
N THR A 133 -8.71 -39.28 23.13
CA THR A 133 -9.96 -39.10 22.40
C THR A 133 -10.10 -37.66 21.88
N PRO A 134 -10.92 -37.40 20.84
CA PRO A 134 -11.20 -36.03 20.40
C PRO A 134 -11.74 -35.13 21.52
N SER A 135 -12.57 -35.67 22.42
CA SER A 135 -13.14 -34.91 23.54
C SER A 135 -12.08 -34.49 24.57
N GLU A 136 -11.21 -35.41 24.97
CA GLU A 136 -10.09 -35.12 25.88
C GLU A 136 -9.07 -34.17 25.24
N PHE A 137 -8.84 -34.30 23.93
CA PHE A 137 -7.94 -33.39 23.21
C PHE A 137 -8.49 -31.96 23.20
N LEU A 138 -9.80 -31.77 23.04
CA LEU A 138 -10.44 -30.45 23.11
C LEU A 138 -10.37 -29.83 24.51
N GLU A 139 -10.54 -30.63 25.56
CA GLU A 139 -10.38 -30.18 26.94
C GLU A 139 -8.93 -29.83 27.27
N ALA A 140 -7.97 -30.64 26.78
CA ALA A 140 -6.55 -30.34 26.88
C ALA A 140 -6.22 -29.02 26.17
N THR A 141 -6.77 -28.78 24.97
CA THR A 141 -6.62 -27.51 24.24
C THR A 141 -7.17 -26.34 25.05
N SER A 142 -8.36 -26.49 25.63
CA SER A 142 -8.95 -25.46 26.49
C SER A 142 -8.06 -25.18 27.70
N ARG A 143 -7.58 -26.21 28.39
CA ARG A 143 -6.70 -26.05 29.56
C ARG A 143 -5.38 -25.36 29.19
N HIS A 144 -4.79 -25.75 28.06
CA HIS A 144 -3.55 -25.17 27.57
C HIS A 144 -3.69 -23.66 27.27
N ILE A 145 -4.81 -23.26 26.68
CA ILE A 145 -5.14 -21.84 26.45
C ILE A 145 -5.29 -21.10 27.80
N THR A 146 -5.97 -21.69 28.79
CA THR A 146 -6.10 -21.07 30.13
C THR A 146 -4.74 -20.86 30.82
N GLU A 147 -3.80 -21.78 30.63
CA GLU A 147 -2.46 -21.70 31.23
C GLU A 147 -1.56 -20.64 30.57
N HIS A 148 -1.72 -20.41 29.26
CA HIS A 148 -0.82 -19.56 28.48
C HIS A 148 -1.45 -18.23 28.04
N GLY A 149 -2.76 -18.06 28.25
CA GLY A 149 -3.55 -16.97 27.67
C GLY A 149 -3.96 -17.23 26.22
N TRP A 150 -4.88 -16.41 25.73
CA TRP A 150 -5.43 -16.50 24.38
C TRP A 150 -5.00 -15.32 23.50
N THR A 151 -4.64 -15.60 22.24
CA THR A 151 -4.33 -14.57 21.23
C THR A 151 -5.03 -14.84 19.88
N GLN A 152 -5.07 -13.81 19.04
CA GLN A 152 -5.66 -13.83 17.69
C GLN A 152 -4.60 -13.58 16.62
N HIS A 153 -4.84 -14.08 15.41
CA HIS A 153 -4.02 -13.84 14.20
C HIS A 153 -2.57 -14.35 14.24
N VAL A 154 -2.10 -14.83 15.40
CA VAL A 154 -0.77 -15.37 15.62
C VAL A 154 -0.90 -16.75 16.27
N LEU A 155 0.02 -17.66 15.98
CA LEU A 155 0.01 -18.99 16.61
C LEU A 155 0.29 -18.90 18.11
N GLU A 156 1.26 -18.08 18.47
CA GLU A 156 1.77 -17.88 19.82
C GLU A 156 2.51 -16.53 19.86
N ASP A 157 2.28 -15.74 20.89
CA ASP A 157 3.00 -14.50 21.22
C ASP A 157 3.12 -14.35 22.75
N ASP A 158 3.67 -13.24 23.22
CA ASP A 158 3.85 -12.98 24.66
C ASP A 158 2.52 -12.85 25.43
N ARG A 159 1.37 -12.74 24.73
CA ARG A 159 0.04 -12.64 25.34
C ARG A 159 -0.66 -14.00 25.42
N GLY A 160 -0.29 -14.94 24.55
CA GLY A 160 -0.71 -16.33 24.65
C GLY A 160 -0.76 -17.07 23.33
N VAL A 161 -1.66 -18.04 23.23
CA VAL A 161 -1.76 -18.97 22.10
C VAL A 161 -3.14 -18.93 21.47
N CYS A 162 -3.22 -19.03 20.13
CA CYS A 162 -4.50 -19.29 19.48
C CYS A 162 -4.85 -20.78 19.53
N VAL A 163 -6.09 -21.14 19.17
CA VAL A 163 -6.54 -22.55 19.17
C VAL A 163 -5.60 -23.46 18.37
N LEU A 164 -5.19 -23.04 17.17
CA LEU A 164 -4.27 -23.83 16.34
C LEU A 164 -2.86 -23.91 16.94
N GLY A 165 -2.40 -22.87 17.64
CA GLY A 165 -1.14 -22.86 18.38
C GLY A 165 -1.15 -23.88 19.51
N ALA A 166 -2.20 -23.85 20.33
CA ALA A 166 -2.43 -24.80 21.42
C ALA A 166 -2.48 -26.26 20.92
N GLU A 167 -3.23 -26.53 19.85
CA GLU A 167 -3.26 -27.87 19.22
C GLU A 167 -1.87 -28.32 18.76
N ARG A 168 -1.07 -27.42 18.17
CA ARG A 168 0.29 -27.74 17.72
C ARG A 168 1.21 -28.04 18.90
N ALA A 169 1.07 -27.34 20.02
CA ALA A 169 1.83 -27.60 21.23
C ALA A 169 1.49 -28.99 21.80
N LEU A 170 0.20 -29.33 21.89
CA LEU A 170 -0.28 -30.63 22.38
C LEU A 170 0.11 -31.81 21.46
N ILE A 171 0.19 -31.58 20.15
CA ILE A 171 0.71 -32.61 19.23
C ILE A 171 2.22 -32.78 19.43
N ARG A 172 2.96 -31.70 19.69
CA ARG A 172 4.42 -31.74 19.90
C ARG A 172 4.78 -32.41 21.23
N SER A 173 3.98 -32.23 22.28
CA SER A 173 4.15 -32.90 23.57
C SER A 173 3.74 -34.38 23.55
N GLY A 174 3.10 -34.85 22.48
CA GLY A 174 2.59 -36.21 22.37
C GLY A 174 1.22 -36.43 23.03
N THR A 175 0.57 -35.38 23.55
CA THR A 175 -0.78 -35.46 24.14
C THR A 175 -1.82 -35.87 23.09
N GLY A 176 -1.64 -35.53 21.82
CA GLY A 176 -2.53 -35.98 20.75
C GLY A 176 -1.83 -36.13 19.41
N THR A 177 -2.58 -36.54 18.40
CA THR A 177 -2.07 -36.71 17.04
C THR A 177 -2.75 -35.71 16.09
N ARG A 178 -2.14 -35.49 14.91
CA ARG A 178 -2.78 -34.75 13.81
C ARG A 178 -4.12 -35.37 13.38
N ARG A 179 -4.32 -36.67 13.62
CA ARG A 179 -5.60 -37.34 13.34
C ARG A 179 -6.64 -36.93 14.38
N THR A 180 -6.31 -37.03 15.67
CA THR A 180 -7.17 -36.60 16.78
C THR A 180 -7.57 -35.13 16.65
N ALA A 181 -6.62 -34.24 16.34
CA ALA A 181 -6.90 -32.82 16.12
C ALA A 181 -7.86 -32.56 14.94
N ARG A 182 -7.74 -33.33 13.84
CA ARG A 182 -8.68 -33.22 12.71
C ARG A 182 -10.10 -33.67 13.08
N GLN A 183 -10.22 -34.74 13.87
CA GLN A 183 -11.51 -35.19 14.40
C GLN A 183 -12.11 -34.14 15.35
N ALA A 184 -11.34 -33.68 16.34
CA ALA A 184 -11.71 -32.60 17.25
C ALA A 184 -12.21 -31.34 16.52
N ASN A 185 -11.47 -30.89 15.50
CA ASN A 185 -11.82 -29.72 14.68
C ASN A 185 -13.12 -29.89 13.88
N THR A 186 -13.54 -31.13 13.62
CA THR A 186 -14.85 -31.38 13.00
C THR A 186 -15.98 -31.02 13.95
N HIS A 187 -15.86 -31.33 15.24
CA HIS A 187 -16.84 -30.95 16.26
C HIS A 187 -16.86 -29.44 16.50
N ILE A 188 -15.70 -28.78 16.59
CA ILE A 188 -15.64 -27.31 16.73
C ILE A 188 -16.35 -26.64 15.54
N ARG A 189 -16.09 -27.07 14.31
CA ARG A 189 -16.75 -26.51 13.12
C ARG A 189 -18.26 -26.69 13.14
N GLN A 190 -18.74 -27.84 13.64
CA GLN A 190 -20.18 -28.09 13.77
C GLN A 190 -20.84 -27.19 14.81
N ILE A 191 -20.18 -26.93 15.94
CA ILE A 191 -20.69 -26.03 16.99
C ILE A 191 -20.67 -24.57 16.54
N THR A 192 -19.61 -24.16 15.84
CA THR A 192 -19.35 -22.75 15.53
C THR A 192 -19.91 -22.31 14.16
N GLY A 193 -20.27 -23.27 13.29
CA GLY A 193 -20.68 -23.01 11.91
C GLY A 193 -19.56 -22.45 11.03
N ALA A 194 -18.31 -22.48 11.49
CA ALA A 194 -17.20 -21.84 10.81
C ALA A 194 -16.65 -22.69 9.66
N LEU A 195 -16.22 -22.02 8.60
CA LEU A 195 -15.52 -22.67 7.49
C LEU A 195 -14.17 -23.24 7.95
N THR A 196 -13.40 -22.43 8.68
CA THR A 196 -12.10 -22.82 9.25
C THR A 196 -11.98 -22.33 10.69
N ILE A 197 -11.19 -23.06 11.50
CA ILE A 197 -10.92 -22.68 12.90
C ILE A 197 -10.18 -21.33 12.99
N PRO A 198 -9.13 -21.05 12.17
CA PRO A 198 -8.48 -19.73 12.20
C PRO A 198 -9.46 -18.59 11.92
N ALA A 199 -10.32 -18.70 10.90
CA ALA A 199 -11.29 -17.66 10.59
C ALA A 199 -12.32 -17.41 11.70
N TRP A 200 -12.59 -18.42 12.54
CA TRP A 200 -13.47 -18.28 13.70
C TRP A 200 -12.78 -17.73 14.94
N ASN A 201 -11.54 -18.16 15.21
CA ASN A 201 -10.69 -17.64 16.28
C ASN A 201 -10.39 -16.15 16.07
N ASP A 202 -10.11 -15.78 14.83
CA ASP A 202 -9.62 -14.45 14.44
C ASP A 202 -10.72 -13.43 14.13
N ARG A 203 -11.96 -13.69 14.58
CA ARG A 203 -13.03 -12.68 14.49
C ARG A 203 -12.76 -11.57 15.50
N LEU A 204 -12.82 -10.31 15.06
CA LEU A 204 -12.52 -9.14 15.91
C LEU A 204 -13.34 -9.07 17.22
N ALA A 205 -14.57 -9.57 17.22
CA ALA A 205 -15.43 -9.60 18.40
C ALA A 205 -15.27 -10.89 19.25
N ARG A 206 -14.31 -11.76 18.90
CA ARG A 206 -14.06 -13.00 19.64
C ARG A 206 -13.39 -12.66 20.96
N ARG A 207 -13.76 -13.42 21.97
CA ARG A 207 -13.19 -13.35 23.31
C ARG A 207 -12.80 -14.75 23.77
N GLU A 208 -11.89 -14.80 24.73
CA GLU A 208 -11.37 -16.04 25.31
C GLU A 208 -12.46 -16.91 25.95
N ASP A 209 -13.41 -16.32 26.68
CA ASP A 209 -14.56 -17.02 27.27
C ASP A 209 -15.37 -17.81 26.22
N GLN A 210 -15.55 -17.21 25.03
CA GLN A 210 -16.26 -17.85 23.91
C GLN A 210 -15.44 -18.98 23.28
N ILE A 211 -14.11 -18.89 23.28
CA ILE A 211 -13.22 -19.95 22.80
C ILE A 211 -13.35 -21.16 23.71
N HIS A 212 -13.22 -20.98 25.02
CA HIS A 212 -13.40 -22.06 26.01
C HIS A 212 -14.78 -22.69 25.92
N ALA A 213 -15.83 -21.86 25.89
CA ALA A 213 -17.21 -22.36 25.77
C ALA A 213 -17.40 -23.23 24.51
N ALA A 214 -16.85 -22.81 23.37
CA ALA A 214 -16.94 -23.59 22.13
C ALA A 214 -16.12 -24.89 22.18
N LEU A 215 -14.92 -24.88 22.78
CA LEU A 215 -14.09 -26.08 22.94
C LEU A 215 -14.78 -27.12 23.84
N LEU A 216 -15.34 -26.69 24.97
CA LEU A 216 -16.05 -27.56 25.90
C LEU A 216 -17.37 -28.08 25.31
N ALA A 217 -18.11 -27.24 24.58
CA ALA A 217 -19.30 -27.68 23.85
C ALA A 217 -18.96 -28.69 22.75
N ALA A 218 -17.85 -28.50 22.03
CA ALA A 218 -17.36 -29.45 21.04
C ALA A 218 -16.90 -30.76 21.69
N ALA A 219 -16.29 -30.71 22.88
CA ALA A 219 -15.90 -31.90 23.64
C ALA A 219 -17.12 -32.71 24.10
N ALA A 220 -18.13 -32.05 24.66
CA ALA A 220 -19.39 -32.68 25.02
C ALA A 220 -20.08 -33.30 23.80
N ARG A 221 -20.06 -32.61 22.66
CA ARG A 221 -20.60 -33.11 21.41
C ARG A 221 -19.86 -34.36 20.90
N ALA A 222 -18.53 -34.36 20.96
CA ALA A 222 -17.74 -35.52 20.60
C ALA A 222 -18.17 -36.73 21.45
N ARG A 223 -18.20 -36.61 22.78
CA ARG A 223 -18.69 -37.72 23.64
C ARG A 223 -20.07 -38.22 23.27
N ALA A 224 -21.01 -37.30 23.02
CA ALA A 224 -22.37 -37.65 22.62
C ALA A 224 -22.45 -38.36 21.26
N ALA A 225 -21.46 -38.14 20.38
CA ALA A 225 -21.33 -38.83 19.10
C ALA A 225 -20.61 -40.18 19.21
N GLY A 226 -20.14 -40.56 20.40
CA GLY A 226 -19.20 -41.68 20.57
C GLY A 226 -17.80 -41.33 20.06
N GLU A 227 -17.50 -40.02 20.05
CA GLU A 227 -16.35 -39.28 19.49
C GLU A 227 -16.46 -38.96 18.00
#